data_AF-A0A2A3E305-F1
#
_entry.id   AF-A0A2A3E305-F1
#
_cell.length_a   1.000
_cell.length_b   1.000
_cell.length_c   1.000
_cell.angle_alpha   90.00
_cell.angle_beta   90.00
_cell.angle_gamma   90.00
#
_symmetry.space_group_name_H-M   'P 1'
#
loop_
_entity.id
_entity.type
_entity.pdbx_description
1 polymer ?
#
loop_
_entity_poly.entity_id
_entity_poly.type
_entity_poly.pdbx_seq_one_letter_code
_entity_poly.pdbx_strand_id
1 'polypeptide(L)'
;MFTAAINCRSFDVLFCHQDDLESCNKPMKTLRKVSGIINMRMIWLMLLLTIIVVNAQRRLALPDPRSCANRVRHATYRDARGVAHSYFFSWEHQPTRNLEVDWLDARNICRRHCMDAVSLETPQENEFIKQRIARGNVRYIWTSGRKCNFNGCDRPDLQPQNINGWFWSGSGAKIGPTTQRNTGDWSHTGGYGQAQPDNREAAQGNDESCLSILNNFYNDGIKWHDVACHHRKPFVCEDSDELLNFVLSRNPGIRL
;
A
#
# COMPACT_ATOMS: atom_id res chain seq x y z
N MET A 1 -18.55 38.33 -24.65
CA MET A 1 -19.64 37.44 -25.09
C MET A 1 -19.02 36.07 -25.37
N PHE A 2 -19.54 35.02 -24.73
CA PHE A 2 -19.27 33.58 -24.91
C PHE A 2 -17.91 32.97 -24.45
N THR A 3 -17.97 32.47 -23.22
CA THR A 3 -17.63 31.13 -22.69
C THR A 3 -17.22 30.00 -23.64
N ALA A 4 -16.26 29.16 -23.19
CA ALA A 4 -16.28 27.68 -23.05
C ALA A 4 -14.88 27.09 -23.32
N ALA A 5 -14.12 26.58 -22.33
CA ALA A 5 -14.26 25.30 -21.61
C ALA A 5 -14.29 24.08 -22.53
N ILE A 6 -13.15 23.39 -22.68
CA ILE A 6 -13.10 22.02 -23.20
C ILE A 6 -12.69 21.08 -22.07
N ASN A 7 -13.65 20.21 -21.80
CA ASN A 7 -13.73 19.14 -20.83
C ASN A 7 -12.95 17.94 -21.39
N CYS A 8 -12.00 17.38 -20.64
CA CYS A 8 -11.40 16.09 -20.99
C CYS A 8 -12.08 15.00 -20.15
N ARG A 9 -12.99 14.26 -20.78
CA ARG A 9 -13.55 13.02 -20.26
C ARG A 9 -13.40 11.92 -21.31
N SER A 10 -13.12 10.74 -20.76
CA SER A 10 -13.46 9.40 -21.25
C SER A 10 -12.46 8.70 -22.17
N PHE A 11 -11.90 7.63 -21.59
CA PHE A 11 -11.78 6.28 -22.14
C PHE A 11 -12.43 6.07 -23.51
N ASP A 12 -11.65 5.57 -24.47
CA ASP A 12 -12.12 4.53 -25.38
C ASP A 12 -10.96 3.64 -25.83
N VAL A 13 -11.25 2.34 -25.80
CA VAL A 13 -10.47 1.23 -26.32
C VAL A 13 -10.47 1.33 -27.84
N LEU A 14 -9.30 1.37 -28.49
CA LEU A 14 -9.22 1.26 -29.95
C LEU A 14 -8.22 0.18 -30.39
N PHE A 15 -8.82 -0.86 -30.96
CA PHE A 15 -8.34 -1.82 -31.95
C PHE A 15 -6.97 -1.51 -32.59
N CYS A 16 -6.08 -2.53 -32.56
CA CYS A 16 -5.05 -2.67 -33.58
C CYS A 16 -5.74 -2.94 -34.93
N HIS A 17 -5.71 -1.96 -35.83
CA HIS A 17 -6.03 -2.18 -37.24
C HIS A 17 -4.75 -2.56 -37.99
N GLN A 18 -4.83 -3.70 -38.65
CA GLN A 18 -3.83 -4.29 -39.51
C GLN A 18 -3.91 -3.61 -40.88
N ASP A 19 -3.13 -2.58 -41.13
CA ASP A 19 -2.84 -2.03 -42.47
C ASP A 19 -1.67 -1.05 -42.33
N ASP A 20 -0.44 -1.52 -42.53
CA ASP A 20 0.75 -0.73 -42.90
C ASP A 20 2.00 -1.66 -43.02
N LEU A 21 1.85 -2.77 -43.77
CA LEU A 21 2.93 -3.73 -44.04
C LEU A 21 3.61 -3.52 -45.40
N GLU A 22 3.78 -2.28 -45.85
CA GLU A 22 4.59 -1.96 -47.03
C GLU A 22 5.48 -0.73 -46.83
N SER A 23 6.51 -0.87 -45.98
CA SER A 23 7.73 -0.05 -46.12
C SER A 23 8.98 -0.73 -45.56
N CYS A 24 9.10 -2.05 -45.70
CA CYS A 24 10.32 -2.79 -45.39
C CYS A 24 11.06 -3.22 -46.67
N ASN A 25 11.50 -2.26 -47.50
CA ASN A 25 12.55 -2.48 -48.48
C ASN A 25 13.09 -1.16 -49.07
N LYS A 26 13.81 -0.38 -48.25
CA LYS A 26 14.69 0.68 -48.76
C LYS A 26 16.12 0.43 -48.29
N PRO A 27 17.13 0.50 -49.18
CA PRO A 27 18.52 0.31 -48.80
C PRO A 27 18.93 1.38 -47.78
N MET A 28 19.64 0.92 -46.74
CA MET A 28 20.15 1.72 -45.64
C MET A 28 21.02 2.85 -46.19
N LYS A 29 20.45 4.05 -46.31
CA LYS A 29 21.22 5.24 -46.64
C LYS A 29 22.15 5.52 -45.47
N THR A 30 23.44 5.60 -45.80
CA THR A 30 24.56 5.90 -44.91
C THR A 30 24.18 6.96 -43.88
N LEU A 31 24.27 6.61 -42.59
CA LEU A 31 24.12 7.53 -41.47
C LEU A 31 25.08 8.70 -41.67
N ARG A 32 24.55 9.86 -42.11
CA ARG A 32 25.26 11.12 -41.96
C ARG A 32 25.37 11.37 -40.46
N LYS A 33 26.61 11.32 -39.98
CA LYS A 33 27.00 11.70 -38.62
C LYS A 33 26.55 13.15 -38.41
N VAL A 34 25.37 13.35 -37.82
CA VAL A 34 24.96 14.67 -37.32
C VAL A 34 25.85 14.90 -36.10
N SER A 35 26.98 15.57 -36.32
CA SER A 35 27.88 16.00 -35.26
C SER A 35 27.23 17.19 -34.55
N GLY A 36 26.15 16.92 -33.81
CA GLY A 36 25.56 17.85 -32.88
C GLY A 36 26.45 17.91 -31.65
N ILE A 37 27.18 19.01 -31.49
CA ILE A 37 27.87 19.31 -30.24
C ILE A 37 26.78 19.48 -29.18
N ILE A 38 26.58 18.46 -28.34
CA ILE A 38 25.66 18.55 -27.22
C ILE A 38 26.24 19.62 -26.30
N ASN A 39 25.60 20.79 -26.28
CA ASN A 39 26.06 21.93 -25.49
C ASN A 39 26.13 21.51 -24.02
N MET A 40 27.19 21.88 -23.31
CA MET A 40 27.37 21.60 -21.89
C MET A 40 26.12 21.99 -21.08
N ARG A 41 25.44 23.09 -21.46
CA ARG A 41 24.15 23.50 -20.86
C ARG A 41 23.02 22.47 -21.05
N MET A 42 22.94 21.80 -22.20
CA MET A 42 21.99 20.70 -22.43
C MET A 42 22.34 19.46 -21.61
N ILE A 43 23.63 19.15 -21.44
CA ILE A 43 24.07 18.04 -20.57
C ILE A 43 23.70 18.32 -19.12
N TRP A 44 23.94 19.55 -18.64
CA TRP A 44 23.53 19.98 -17.29
C TRP A 44 22.01 19.97 -17.11
N LEU A 45 21.24 20.43 -18.10
CA LEU A 45 19.77 20.39 -18.08
C LEU A 45 19.24 18.94 -18.07
N MET A 46 19.80 18.06 -18.89
CA MET A 46 19.46 16.63 -18.90
C MET A 46 19.83 15.95 -17.58
N LEU A 47 21.01 16.22 -17.03
CA LEU A 47 21.43 15.72 -15.71
C LEU A 47 20.52 16.23 -14.59
N LEU A 48 20.17 17.52 -14.59
CA LEU A 48 19.21 18.12 -13.64
C LEU A 48 17.82 17.49 -13.78
N LEU A 49 17.30 17.32 -15.00
CA LEU A 49 16.03 16.62 -15.24
C LEU A 49 16.08 15.17 -14.77
N THR A 50 17.18 14.44 -14.99
CA THR A 50 17.34 13.08 -14.44
C THR A 50 17.40 13.07 -12.91
N ILE A 51 18.09 14.03 -12.28
CA ILE A 51 18.16 14.14 -10.81
C ILE A 51 16.80 14.47 -10.21
N ILE A 52 15.97 15.29 -10.88
CA ILE A 52 14.62 15.63 -10.45
C ILE A 52 13.66 14.42 -10.59
N VAL A 53 13.76 13.63 -11.66
CA VAL A 53 12.90 12.44 -11.85
C VAL A 53 13.30 11.29 -10.91
N VAL A 54 14.58 11.15 -10.56
CA VAL A 54 15.10 10.03 -9.74
C VAL A 54 14.74 10.17 -8.24
N ASN A 55 14.30 11.34 -7.77
CA ASN A 55 13.97 11.58 -6.35
C ASN A 55 12.47 11.68 -6.02
N ALA A 56 11.59 11.09 -6.84
CA ALA A 56 10.21 10.87 -6.43
C ALA A 56 10.13 9.69 -5.44
N GLN A 57 10.63 9.89 -4.21
CA GLN A 57 10.31 8.96 -3.11
C GLN A 57 8.78 8.92 -2.98
N ARG A 58 8.16 7.75 -3.21
CA ARG A 58 6.72 7.56 -3.00
C ARG A 58 6.39 8.00 -1.56
N ARG A 59 5.54 9.02 -1.41
CA ARG A 59 5.07 9.55 -0.13
C ARG A 59 3.69 8.99 0.20
N LEU A 60 3.30 9.13 1.47
CA LEU A 60 1.93 8.86 1.87
C LEU A 60 0.98 9.85 1.20
N ALA A 61 -0.10 9.33 0.64
CA ALA A 61 -1.13 10.10 -0.05
C ALA A 61 -1.99 10.88 0.96
N LEU A 62 -2.42 12.08 0.54
CA LEU A 62 -3.48 12.84 1.20
C LEU A 62 -4.86 12.28 0.79
N PRO A 63 -5.89 12.42 1.65
CA PRO A 63 -7.25 12.02 1.31
C PRO A 63 -7.83 12.90 0.20
N ASP A 64 -8.62 12.30 -0.70
CA ASP A 64 -9.38 13.03 -1.71
C ASP A 64 -10.84 13.18 -1.23
N PRO A 65 -11.35 14.41 -1.01
CA PRO A 65 -12.67 14.62 -0.42
C PRO A 65 -13.80 13.90 -1.16
N ARG A 66 -13.76 13.91 -2.50
CA ARG A 66 -14.77 13.24 -3.33
C ARG A 66 -14.72 11.72 -3.17
N SER A 67 -13.52 11.15 -3.17
CA SER A 67 -13.28 9.73 -2.96
C SER A 67 -13.66 9.28 -1.55
N CYS A 68 -13.49 10.14 -0.53
CA CYS A 68 -13.94 9.87 0.83
C CYS A 68 -15.47 9.81 0.95
N ALA A 69 -16.18 10.78 0.34
CA ALA A 69 -17.64 10.83 0.36
C ALA A 69 -18.29 9.65 -0.38
N ASN A 70 -17.61 9.12 -1.40
CA ASN A 70 -18.09 8.01 -2.21
C ASN A 70 -17.37 6.68 -1.91
N ARG A 71 -16.70 6.57 -0.76
CA ARG A 71 -15.91 5.38 -0.43
C ARG A 71 -16.81 4.15 -0.28
N VAL A 72 -16.31 3.02 -0.77
CA VAL A 72 -17.00 1.74 -0.68
C VAL A 72 -16.79 1.16 0.72
N ARG A 73 -17.88 0.72 1.36
CA ARG A 73 -17.88 0.08 2.68
C ARG A 73 -18.53 -1.29 2.55
N HIS A 74 -17.75 -2.36 2.66
CA HIS A 74 -18.27 -3.73 2.53
C HIS A 74 -18.78 -4.28 3.87
N ALA A 75 -18.24 -3.78 4.98
CA ALA A 75 -18.65 -4.16 6.31
C ALA A 75 -18.45 -2.99 7.28
N THR A 76 -19.17 -3.04 8.39
CA THR A 76 -18.93 -2.22 9.57
C THR A 76 -18.77 -3.16 10.75
N TYR A 77 -17.76 -2.93 11.57
CA TYR A 77 -17.50 -3.71 12.77
C TYR A 77 -17.35 -2.76 13.96
N ARG A 78 -17.95 -3.14 15.09
CA ARG A 78 -17.80 -2.43 16.35
C ARG A 78 -16.95 -3.28 17.27
N ASP A 79 -15.82 -2.73 17.71
CA ASP A 79 -14.88 -3.43 18.57
C ASP A 79 -15.35 -3.45 20.05
N ALA A 80 -14.57 -4.12 20.89
CA ALA A 80 -14.85 -4.23 22.33
C ALA A 80 -14.79 -2.89 23.09
N ARG A 81 -14.17 -1.85 22.50
CA ARG A 81 -14.13 -0.49 23.06
C ARG A 81 -15.37 0.31 22.68
N GLY A 82 -16.24 -0.25 21.84
CA GLY A 82 -17.43 0.42 21.35
C GLY A 82 -17.17 1.34 20.15
N VAL A 83 -15.95 1.32 19.58
CA VAL A 83 -15.60 2.10 18.39
C VAL A 83 -16.05 1.33 17.15
N ALA A 84 -16.71 2.01 16.21
CA ALA A 84 -17.22 1.37 15.00
C ALA A 84 -16.55 1.97 13.76
N HIS A 85 -15.88 1.10 13.00
CA HIS A 85 -15.24 1.46 11.74
C HIS A 85 -15.86 0.70 10.57
N SER A 86 -15.76 1.29 9.38
CA SER A 86 -16.10 0.61 8.13
C SER A 86 -14.86 0.01 7.49
N TYR A 87 -15.03 -1.10 6.79
CA TYR A 87 -13.95 -1.86 6.18
C TYR A 87 -14.19 -2.06 4.69
N PHE A 88 -13.09 -2.02 3.94
CA PHE A 88 -13.04 -2.30 2.52
C PHE A 88 -12.09 -3.47 2.26
N PHE A 89 -12.60 -4.54 1.64
CA PHE A 89 -11.82 -5.69 1.22
C PHE A 89 -11.55 -5.60 -0.29
N SER A 90 -10.29 -5.46 -0.67
CA SER A 90 -9.90 -5.28 -2.08
C SER A 90 -10.38 -6.39 -3.02
N TRP A 91 -10.45 -7.64 -2.53
CA TRP A 91 -10.91 -8.80 -3.30
C TRP A 91 -12.44 -8.86 -3.48
N GLU A 92 -13.21 -8.08 -2.72
CA GLU A 92 -14.68 -8.06 -2.81
C GLU A 92 -15.21 -6.97 -3.75
N HIS A 93 -14.39 -5.96 -4.04
CA HIS A 93 -14.74 -4.90 -4.97
C HIS A 93 -14.24 -5.25 -6.38
N GLN A 94 -15.16 -5.26 -7.36
CA GLN A 94 -14.84 -5.72 -8.72
C GLN A 94 -13.60 -5.03 -9.32
N PRO A 95 -13.47 -3.69 -9.31
CA PRO A 95 -12.30 -2.99 -9.85
C PRO A 95 -10.95 -3.38 -9.22
N THR A 96 -10.95 -3.83 -7.96
CA THR A 96 -9.72 -4.18 -7.22
C THR A 96 -9.59 -5.68 -6.97
N ARG A 97 -10.49 -6.51 -7.51
CA ARG A 97 -10.60 -7.94 -7.15
C ARG A 97 -9.29 -8.71 -7.33
N ASN A 98 -8.52 -8.37 -8.37
CA ASN A 98 -7.24 -9.00 -8.70
C ASN A 98 -6.06 -8.03 -8.47
N LEU A 99 -6.29 -6.92 -7.77
CA LEU A 99 -5.26 -5.91 -7.54
C LEU A 99 -4.37 -6.34 -6.38
N GLU A 100 -3.11 -6.62 -6.69
CA GLU A 100 -2.05 -6.82 -5.70
C GLU A 100 -1.03 -5.67 -5.81
N VAL A 101 -0.69 -5.08 -4.67
CA VAL A 101 0.20 -3.90 -4.59
C VAL A 101 1.19 -4.04 -3.46
N ASP A 102 2.27 -3.24 -3.51
CA ASP A 102 3.20 -3.13 -2.38
C ASP A 102 2.52 -2.49 -1.17
N TRP A 103 3.19 -2.55 -0.01
CA TRP A 103 2.61 -2.09 1.24
C TRP A 103 2.27 -0.58 1.25
N LEU A 104 3.10 0.25 0.62
CA LEU A 104 2.89 1.70 0.59
C LEU A 104 1.73 2.05 -0.35
N ASP A 105 1.65 1.41 -1.50
CA ASP A 105 0.55 1.57 -2.45
C ASP A 105 -0.78 1.10 -1.84
N ALA A 106 -0.79 -0.01 -1.08
CA ALA A 106 -1.97 -0.45 -0.33
C ALA A 106 -2.49 0.65 0.60
N ARG A 107 -1.60 1.23 1.42
CA ARG A 107 -1.95 2.36 2.29
C ARG A 107 -2.44 3.56 1.49
N ASN A 108 -1.74 3.95 0.44
CA ASN A 108 -2.10 5.11 -0.36
C ASN A 108 -3.46 4.98 -1.04
N ILE A 109 -3.83 3.78 -1.48
CA ILE A 109 -5.17 3.52 -1.99
C ILE A 109 -6.20 3.77 -0.89
N CYS A 110 -6.03 3.19 0.29
CA CYS A 110 -6.94 3.40 1.42
C CYS A 110 -7.04 4.89 1.83
N ARG A 111 -5.90 5.57 1.95
CA ARG A 111 -5.79 6.97 2.38
C ARG A 111 -6.54 7.94 1.51
N ARG A 112 -6.53 7.76 0.19
CA ARG A 112 -7.33 8.58 -0.74
C ARG A 112 -8.82 8.52 -0.44
N HIS A 113 -9.31 7.46 0.19
CA HIS A 113 -10.71 7.24 0.55
C HIS A 113 -11.02 7.55 2.02
N CYS A 114 -10.18 8.30 2.75
CA CYS A 114 -10.32 8.56 4.19
C CYS A 114 -10.35 7.28 5.05
N MET A 115 -9.70 6.25 4.54
CA MET A 115 -9.40 5.01 5.24
C MET A 115 -7.88 4.91 5.40
N ASP A 116 -7.36 3.94 6.13
CA ASP A 116 -5.96 3.51 5.99
C ASP A 116 -5.93 1.99 5.88
N ALA A 117 -4.76 1.38 5.69
CA ALA A 117 -4.67 -0.07 5.83
C ALA A 117 -5.11 -0.47 7.25
N VAL A 118 -5.73 -1.65 7.36
CA VAL A 118 -6.35 -2.09 8.62
C VAL A 118 -5.34 -2.21 9.76
N SER A 119 -5.75 -1.78 10.95
CA SER A 119 -5.01 -1.87 12.21
C SER A 119 -5.73 -2.85 13.13
N LEU A 120 -5.04 -3.90 13.62
CA LEU A 120 -5.70 -4.95 14.41
C LEU A 120 -5.45 -4.70 15.89
N GLU A 121 -6.24 -3.80 16.47
CA GLU A 121 -6.02 -3.31 17.83
C GLU A 121 -6.63 -4.21 18.89
N THR A 122 -7.63 -5.00 18.51
CA THR A 122 -8.30 -5.93 19.42
C THR A 122 -8.28 -7.37 18.89
N PRO A 123 -8.27 -8.39 19.78
CA PRO A 123 -8.37 -9.79 19.35
C PRO A 123 -9.64 -10.08 18.52
N GLN A 124 -10.75 -9.43 18.86
CA GLN A 124 -12.03 -9.66 18.18
C GLN A 124 -12.04 -9.07 16.76
N GLU A 125 -11.41 -7.91 16.57
CA GLU A 125 -11.18 -7.33 15.24
C GLU A 125 -10.23 -8.21 14.41
N ASN A 126 -9.14 -8.72 14.99
CA ASN A 126 -8.25 -9.66 14.32
C ASN A 126 -9.02 -10.89 13.80
N GLU A 127 -9.88 -11.49 14.64
CA GLU A 127 -10.70 -12.63 14.24
C GLU A 127 -11.76 -12.27 13.19
N PHE A 128 -12.36 -11.09 13.26
CA PHE A 128 -13.27 -10.58 12.23
C PHE A 128 -12.58 -10.54 10.85
N ILE A 129 -11.37 -9.99 10.78
CA ILE A 129 -10.59 -9.93 9.54
C ILE A 129 -10.20 -11.33 9.06
N LYS A 130 -9.72 -12.21 9.96
CA LYS A 130 -9.35 -13.60 9.63
C LYS A 130 -10.52 -14.40 9.09
N GLN A 131 -11.72 -14.24 9.66
CA GLN A 131 -12.93 -14.88 9.14
C GLN A 131 -13.26 -14.40 7.72
N ARG A 132 -13.07 -13.11 7.43
CA ARG A 132 -13.30 -12.57 6.08
C ARG A 132 -12.29 -13.14 5.08
N ILE A 133 -11.02 -13.21 5.46
CA ILE A 133 -9.93 -13.82 4.66
C ILE A 133 -10.26 -15.29 4.35
N ALA A 134 -10.64 -16.07 5.38
CA ALA A 134 -10.98 -17.48 5.25
C ALA A 134 -12.17 -17.70 4.29
N ARG A 135 -13.26 -16.94 4.48
CA ARG A 135 -14.46 -17.02 3.62
C ARG A 135 -14.16 -16.63 2.18
N GLY A 136 -13.29 -15.65 1.97
CA GLY A 136 -12.85 -15.23 0.64
C GLY A 136 -11.80 -16.14 -0.01
N ASN A 137 -11.32 -17.16 0.71
CA ASN A 137 -10.18 -17.98 0.31
C ASN A 137 -8.96 -17.14 -0.14
N VAL A 138 -8.70 -16.04 0.58
CA VAL A 138 -7.61 -15.11 0.25
C VAL A 138 -6.33 -15.63 0.87
N ARG A 139 -5.27 -15.78 0.07
CA ARG A 139 -4.02 -16.42 0.49
C ARG A 139 -3.22 -15.59 1.49
N TYR A 140 -3.27 -14.28 1.37
CA TYR A 140 -2.56 -13.33 2.23
C TYR A 140 -3.12 -11.92 2.02
N ILE A 141 -2.96 -11.02 2.99
CA ILE A 141 -3.32 -9.61 2.85
C ILE A 141 -2.27 -8.70 3.50
N TRP A 142 -2.18 -7.47 3.00
CA TRP A 142 -1.51 -6.38 3.72
C TRP A 142 -2.39 -5.81 4.84
N THR A 143 -1.77 -5.55 5.99
CA THR A 143 -2.30 -4.72 7.08
C THR A 143 -1.46 -3.44 7.17
N SER A 144 -1.77 -2.56 8.13
CA SER A 144 -0.95 -1.36 8.39
C SER A 144 0.26 -1.60 9.28
N GLY A 145 0.54 -2.84 9.70
CA GLY A 145 1.61 -3.09 10.66
C GLY A 145 2.98 -2.80 10.06
N ARG A 146 3.81 -2.08 10.82
CA ARG A 146 5.12 -1.58 10.39
C ARG A 146 6.13 -1.67 11.53
N LYS A 147 7.34 -2.10 11.21
CA LYS A 147 8.50 -2.00 12.08
C LYS A 147 9.09 -0.59 12.04
N CYS A 148 9.36 0.02 13.19
CA CYS A 148 9.99 1.33 13.30
C CYS A 148 11.50 1.18 13.01
N ASN A 149 11.89 1.17 11.73
CA ASN A 149 13.28 1.02 11.27
C ASN A 149 13.76 2.24 10.44
N PHE A 150 13.20 3.41 10.71
CA PHE A 150 13.50 4.66 10.00
C PHE A 150 13.97 5.74 11.00
N ASN A 151 14.49 6.85 10.47
CA ASN A 151 14.99 7.95 11.29
C ASN A 151 13.93 8.42 12.29
N GLY A 152 14.32 8.55 13.56
CA GLY A 152 13.41 8.89 14.68
C GLY A 152 12.92 7.69 15.50
N CYS A 153 13.25 6.46 15.09
CA CYS A 153 12.94 5.23 15.83
C CYS A 153 14.01 4.82 16.86
N ASP A 154 15.05 5.63 17.08
CA ASP A 154 16.15 5.33 18.03
C ASP A 154 15.77 5.56 19.50
N ARG A 155 14.47 5.51 19.83
CA ARG A 155 13.99 5.68 21.20
C ARG A 155 14.18 4.41 22.01
N PRO A 156 14.59 4.50 23.29
CA PRO A 156 14.81 3.33 24.14
C PRO A 156 13.60 2.39 24.27
N ASP A 157 12.38 2.93 24.24
CA ASP A 157 11.14 2.16 24.36
C ASP A 157 10.80 1.28 23.15
N LEU A 158 11.50 1.50 22.02
CA LEU A 158 11.33 0.76 20.77
C LEU A 158 12.42 -0.29 20.57
N GLN A 159 13.40 -0.38 21.47
CA GLN A 159 14.56 -1.26 21.34
C GLN A 159 14.38 -2.58 22.11
N PRO A 160 14.82 -3.73 21.56
CA PRO A 160 15.25 -3.93 20.18
C PRO A 160 14.10 -3.74 19.18
N GLN A 161 14.34 -3.17 17.99
CA GLN A 161 13.25 -2.85 17.05
C GLN A 161 12.43 -4.07 16.63
N ASN A 162 13.05 -5.25 16.49
CA ASN A 162 12.34 -6.47 16.11
C ASN A 162 11.39 -6.98 17.20
N ILE A 163 11.57 -6.53 18.45
CA ILE A 163 10.76 -6.93 19.61
C ILE A 163 9.74 -5.84 19.96
N ASN A 164 10.20 -4.60 20.14
CA ASN A 164 9.40 -3.50 20.71
C ASN A 164 9.02 -2.42 19.69
N GLY A 165 9.53 -2.51 18.46
CA GLY A 165 9.43 -1.48 17.44
C GLY A 165 8.24 -1.60 16.49
N TRP A 166 7.31 -2.54 16.72
CA TRP A 166 6.16 -2.74 15.84
C TRP A 166 4.98 -1.85 16.24
N PHE A 167 4.29 -1.31 15.24
CA PHE A 167 3.11 -0.47 15.44
C PHE A 167 2.16 -0.56 14.23
N TRP A 168 0.89 -0.22 14.46
CA TRP A 168 -0.12 -0.06 13.42
C TRP A 168 0.02 1.34 12.83
N SER A 169 0.53 1.44 11.62
CA SER A 169 0.77 2.75 11.00
C SER A 169 -0.50 3.47 10.53
N GLY A 170 -1.64 2.77 10.46
CA GLY A 170 -2.94 3.33 10.11
C GLY A 170 -3.60 4.09 11.26
N SER A 171 -3.41 3.63 12.50
CA SER A 171 -3.96 4.26 13.71
C SER A 171 -2.92 4.90 14.62
N GLY A 172 -1.64 4.54 14.46
CA GLY A 172 -0.54 4.94 15.34
C GLY A 172 -0.39 4.08 16.59
N ALA A 173 -1.25 3.07 16.80
CA ALA A 173 -1.21 2.22 17.99
C ALA A 173 0.04 1.33 18.03
N LYS A 174 0.67 1.22 19.21
CA LYS A 174 1.82 0.33 19.42
C LYS A 174 1.36 -1.13 19.43
N ILE A 175 2.12 -2.01 18.78
CA ILE A 175 1.95 -3.46 18.90
C ILE A 175 2.79 -3.93 20.09
N GLY A 176 2.22 -4.84 20.91
CA GLY A 176 2.92 -5.39 22.07
C GLY A 176 4.24 -6.07 21.70
N PRO A 177 5.14 -6.29 22.68
CA PRO A 177 6.42 -6.95 22.43
C PRO A 177 6.21 -8.29 21.71
N THR A 178 6.97 -8.54 20.64
CA THR A 178 6.74 -9.74 19.82
C THR A 178 6.97 -11.04 20.61
N THR A 179 7.81 -11.01 21.65
CA THR A 179 8.00 -12.13 22.58
C THR A 179 6.77 -12.47 23.43
N GLN A 180 5.80 -11.55 23.57
CA GLN A 180 4.56 -11.74 24.33
C GLN A 180 3.41 -12.19 23.42
N ARG A 181 3.29 -13.51 23.24
CA ARG A 181 2.32 -14.13 22.30
C ARG A 181 0.85 -13.97 22.69
N ASN A 182 0.55 -13.48 23.89
CA ASN A 182 -0.81 -13.18 24.33
C ASN A 182 -1.30 -11.79 23.89
N THR A 183 -0.42 -10.95 23.34
CA THR A 183 -0.73 -9.56 22.93
C THR A 183 -0.78 -9.36 21.41
N GLY A 184 -0.53 -10.41 20.63
CA GLY A 184 -0.58 -10.38 19.16
C GLY A 184 -0.73 -11.78 18.57
N ASP A 185 -0.99 -11.86 17.27
CA ASP A 185 -1.28 -13.12 16.56
C ASP A 185 -0.12 -13.55 15.63
N TRP A 186 1.11 -13.25 16.04
CA TRP A 186 2.34 -13.68 15.37
C TRP A 186 2.41 -15.20 15.24
N SER A 187 2.84 -15.67 14.06
CA SER A 187 2.99 -17.11 13.86
C SER A 187 4.13 -17.69 14.70
N HIS A 188 3.96 -18.95 15.12
CA HIS A 188 4.98 -19.72 15.82
C HIS A 188 5.97 -20.40 14.86
N THR A 189 5.73 -20.28 13.55
CA THR A 189 6.56 -20.85 12.48
C THR A 189 6.56 -19.92 11.27
N GLY A 190 7.27 -20.30 10.22
CA GLY A 190 7.47 -19.50 9.02
C GLY A 190 8.24 -20.28 7.97
N GLY A 191 8.84 -19.58 7.01
CA GLY A 191 9.53 -20.21 5.88
C GLY A 191 10.68 -21.14 6.26
N TYR A 192 11.30 -20.96 7.42
CA TYR A 192 12.36 -21.81 7.97
C TYR A 192 11.95 -22.55 9.25
N GLY A 193 10.65 -22.68 9.52
CA GLY A 193 10.16 -23.26 10.77
C GLY A 193 10.39 -22.36 12.00
N GLN A 194 10.69 -21.08 11.78
CA GLN A 194 11.02 -20.11 12.84
C GLN A 194 9.83 -19.24 13.21
N ALA A 195 9.70 -18.91 14.49
CA ALA A 195 8.63 -18.04 14.96
C ALA A 195 8.80 -16.60 14.47
N GLN A 196 7.69 -15.95 14.15
CA GLN A 196 7.67 -14.60 13.59
C GLN A 196 7.70 -13.53 14.71
N PRO A 197 8.22 -12.32 14.44
CA PRO A 197 8.92 -11.93 13.22
C PRO A 197 10.35 -12.47 13.13
N ASP A 198 10.73 -13.09 12.01
CA ASP A 198 12.02 -13.78 11.85
C ASP A 198 13.04 -13.01 10.99
N ASN A 199 12.60 -11.96 10.30
CA ASN A 199 13.41 -11.14 9.39
C ASN A 199 14.29 -11.97 8.44
N ARG A 200 13.69 -13.04 7.91
CA ARG A 200 14.32 -14.04 7.06
C ARG A 200 15.00 -13.45 5.82
N GLU A 201 14.40 -12.45 5.19
CA GLU A 201 14.96 -11.85 3.97
C GLU A 201 16.15 -10.91 4.22
N ALA A 202 16.55 -10.67 5.49
CA ALA A 202 17.67 -9.79 5.83
C ALA A 202 18.99 -10.24 5.18
N ALA A 203 19.21 -11.55 5.05
CA ALA A 203 20.38 -12.11 4.38
C ALA A 203 20.45 -11.76 2.88
N GLN A 204 19.32 -11.39 2.28
CA GLN A 204 19.20 -10.96 0.89
C GLN A 204 19.22 -9.43 0.75
N GLY A 205 19.43 -8.70 1.85
CA GLY A 205 19.44 -7.24 1.88
C GLY A 205 18.05 -6.59 2.03
N ASN A 206 17.01 -7.38 2.29
CA ASN A 206 15.65 -6.87 2.51
C ASN A 206 15.27 -6.97 3.98
N ASP A 207 14.78 -5.88 4.56
CA ASP A 207 14.20 -5.91 5.90
C ASP A 207 12.71 -6.27 5.82
N GLU A 208 12.30 -7.33 6.49
CA GLU A 208 10.89 -7.73 6.65
C GLU A 208 10.26 -6.82 7.69
N SER A 209 9.83 -5.68 7.16
CA SER A 209 9.54 -4.49 7.94
C SER A 209 8.06 -4.13 7.93
N CYS A 210 7.25 -4.92 7.23
CA CYS A 210 5.81 -4.77 7.08
C CYS A 210 5.09 -6.02 7.58
N LEU A 211 3.92 -5.86 8.18
CA LEU A 211 3.13 -6.97 8.71
C LEU A 211 2.08 -7.40 7.69
N SER A 212 1.98 -8.71 7.47
CA SER A 212 0.95 -9.33 6.64
C SER A 212 0.23 -10.42 7.42
N ILE A 213 -1.05 -10.64 7.12
CA ILE A 213 -1.72 -11.87 7.54
C ILE A 213 -1.59 -12.88 6.41
N LEU A 214 -1.03 -14.05 6.70
CA LEU A 214 -0.97 -15.17 5.77
C LEU A 214 -2.02 -16.21 6.14
N ASN A 215 -2.78 -16.69 5.17
CA ASN A 215 -3.83 -17.68 5.37
C ASN A 215 -3.25 -19.09 5.21
N ASN A 216 -2.80 -19.66 6.34
CA ASN A 216 -2.29 -21.03 6.44
C ASN A 216 -1.18 -21.34 5.43
N PHE A 217 -0.37 -20.33 5.08
CA PHE A 217 0.65 -20.44 4.03
C PHE A 217 1.77 -21.41 4.42
N TYR A 218 2.11 -21.47 5.72
CA TYR A 218 3.13 -22.36 6.27
C TYR A 218 2.54 -23.47 7.15
N ASN A 219 1.26 -23.80 6.94
CA ASN A 219 0.52 -24.78 7.75
C ASN A 219 0.45 -24.42 9.25
N ASP A 220 0.25 -23.15 9.54
CA ASP A 220 0.29 -22.51 10.86
C ASP A 220 -0.99 -21.74 11.21
N GLY A 221 -2.03 -21.92 10.40
CA GLY A 221 -3.28 -21.19 10.47
C GLY A 221 -3.20 -19.79 9.87
N ILE A 222 -4.22 -18.99 10.11
CA ILE A 222 -4.26 -17.60 9.64
C ILE A 222 -3.54 -16.72 10.67
N LYS A 223 -2.30 -16.30 10.38
CA LYS A 223 -1.38 -15.68 11.37
C LYS A 223 -0.64 -14.48 10.82
N TRP A 224 -0.08 -13.67 11.71
CA TRP A 224 0.76 -12.53 11.35
C TRP A 224 2.19 -12.99 11.03
N HIS A 225 2.74 -12.42 9.96
CA HIS A 225 4.12 -12.58 9.52
C HIS A 225 4.72 -11.21 9.23
N ASP A 226 5.99 -11.04 9.52
CA ASP A 226 6.78 -9.99 8.91
C ASP A 226 7.09 -10.39 7.47
N VAL A 227 7.02 -9.42 6.57
CA VAL A 227 7.23 -9.61 5.14
C VAL A 227 7.91 -8.36 4.60
N ALA A 228 8.81 -8.53 3.61
CA ALA A 228 9.41 -7.40 2.94
C ALA A 228 8.35 -6.54 2.24
N CYS A 229 8.40 -5.23 2.46
CA CYS A 229 7.32 -4.30 2.09
C CYS A 229 7.04 -4.19 0.58
N HIS A 230 7.98 -4.66 -0.27
CA HIS A 230 7.87 -4.61 -1.72
C HIS A 230 7.01 -5.75 -2.31
N HIS A 231 6.70 -6.79 -1.51
CA HIS A 231 5.84 -7.88 -1.96
C HIS A 231 4.44 -7.38 -2.31
N ARG A 232 3.83 -7.99 -3.32
CA ARG A 232 2.52 -7.58 -3.80
C ARG A 232 1.44 -8.45 -3.18
N LYS A 233 0.43 -7.83 -2.58
CA LYS A 233 -0.69 -8.52 -1.93
C LYS A 233 -2.00 -7.73 -2.11
N PRO A 234 -3.16 -8.38 -2.02
CA PRO A 234 -4.39 -7.67 -1.75
C PRO A 234 -4.33 -7.04 -0.36
N PHE A 235 -5.21 -6.09 -0.09
CA PHE A 235 -5.19 -5.29 1.14
C PHE A 235 -6.59 -5.10 1.70
N VAL A 236 -6.64 -4.73 2.97
CA VAL A 236 -7.86 -4.33 3.66
C VAL A 236 -7.71 -2.88 4.11
N CYS A 237 -8.70 -2.06 3.80
CA CYS A 237 -8.78 -0.71 4.37
C CYS A 237 -9.77 -0.66 5.53
N GLU A 238 -9.54 0.26 6.45
CA GLU A 238 -10.35 0.58 7.61
C GLU A 238 -10.53 2.10 7.68
N ASP A 239 -11.72 2.59 8.06
CA ASP A 239 -11.95 4.02 8.28
C ASP A 239 -10.86 4.63 9.18
N SER A 240 -10.39 5.84 8.83
CA SER A 240 -9.41 6.57 9.62
C SER A 240 -10.03 7.86 10.14
N ASP A 241 -10.30 7.92 11.44
CA ASP A 241 -10.86 9.11 12.09
C ASP A 241 -10.02 10.37 11.82
N GLU A 242 -8.69 10.24 11.82
CA GLU A 242 -7.78 11.34 11.49
C GLU A 242 -8.05 11.89 10.09
N LEU A 243 -8.18 11.02 9.09
CA LEU A 243 -8.37 11.43 7.69
C LEU A 243 -9.79 11.93 7.43
N LEU A 244 -10.80 11.31 8.06
CA LEU A 244 -12.17 11.79 8.02
C LEU A 244 -12.26 13.21 8.60
N ASN A 245 -11.71 13.43 9.79
CA ASN A 245 -11.68 14.75 10.43
C ASN A 245 -10.84 15.77 9.63
N PHE A 246 -9.73 15.33 9.04
CA PHE A 246 -8.91 16.15 8.14
C PHE A 246 -9.74 16.69 6.96
N VAL A 247 -10.58 15.85 6.35
CA VAL A 247 -11.43 16.25 5.22
C VAL A 247 -12.60 17.11 5.67
N LEU A 248 -13.29 16.74 6.76
CA LEU A 248 -14.41 17.51 7.32
C LEU A 248 -14.01 18.95 7.67
N SER A 249 -12.84 19.13 8.32
CA SER A 249 -12.36 20.45 8.73
C SER A 249 -12.00 21.38 7.56
N ARG A 250 -11.69 20.82 6.39
CA ARG A 250 -11.28 21.59 5.19
C ARG A 250 -12.36 21.71 4.12
N ASN A 251 -13.47 20.98 4.24
CA ASN A 251 -14.52 20.95 3.23
C ASN A 251 -15.90 21.11 3.90
N PRO A 252 -16.28 22.34 4.31
CA PRO A 252 -17.58 22.59 4.93
C PRO A 252 -18.74 22.09 4.06
N GLY A 253 -19.68 21.37 4.67
CA GLY A 253 -20.86 20.82 3.98
C GLY A 253 -20.65 19.48 3.27
N ILE A 254 -19.44 18.91 3.31
CA ILE A 254 -19.21 17.54 2.81
C ILE A 254 -19.95 16.52 3.69
N ARG A 255 -20.44 15.45 3.06
CA ARG A 255 -21.08 14.31 3.74
C ARG A 255 -20.20 13.08 3.55
N LEU A 256 -19.78 12.46 4.65
CA LEU A 256 -18.92 11.27 4.68
C LEU A 256 -19.66 10.04 5.21
#